data_AF-A0A6A3J833-F1
#
_entry.id   AF-A0A6A3J833-F1
#
_cell.length_a   1.000
_cell.length_b   1.000
_cell.length_c   1.000
_cell.angle_alpha   90.00
_cell.angle_beta   90.00
_cell.angle_gamma   90.00
#
_symmetry.space_group_name_H-M   'P 1'
#
loop_
_entity.id
_entity.type
_entity.pdbx_description
1 polymer ?
#
loop_
_entity_poly.entity_id
_entity_poly.type
_entity_poly.pdbx_seq_one_letter_code
_entity_poly.pdbx_strand_id
1 'polypeptide(L)'
;MDALFSGVGESEDDEDRDVTFKSSAEFKPQAPRTTPPREAKGRRGSVSSVSSSSAPAGTDPPSEPPAKRHRPAQDRRRSVLARKEYTELAPDELALVETPGRGVMSWRQYGILLKFAPGTANAIEQTTGFPDYAPNLSKTTELEGVRARWDPPLFKVLWDSAPWDYMFQQRLKFLILHSADDLSARARSDLVDIVEFMWTHCRTFWLIGHLFFIDHHRDDYSANLHTERKKECDAVKKNYKKLLDDKVRGGLPESVLEEPGIWTFPAKCCFWVWMDKSQFDAQGRPFALTEQLRIVDKLEPARVQWNSCDSDDQRVAHLSSSLRKKLLPESERRRYPVSTQRP
;
A
#
# COMPACT_ATOMS: atom_id res chain seq x y z
N MET A 1 28.88 -42.21 -17.88
CA MET A 1 29.85 -42.66 -16.87
C MET A 1 30.12 -41.45 -15.99
N ASP A 2 29.22 -41.20 -15.04
CA ASP A 2 29.29 -41.68 -13.63
C ASP A 2 30.21 -40.75 -12.83
N ALA A 3 29.65 -39.75 -12.12
CA ALA A 3 29.18 -39.80 -10.72
C ALA A 3 30.39 -39.69 -9.75
N LEU A 4 30.40 -38.88 -8.68
CA LEU A 4 29.49 -38.84 -7.53
C LEU A 4 29.74 -37.59 -6.66
N PHE A 5 28.70 -37.18 -5.94
CA PHE A 5 28.69 -36.24 -4.82
C PHE A 5 29.45 -36.74 -3.57
N SER A 6 30.02 -35.80 -2.80
CA SER A 6 30.14 -35.71 -1.32
C SER A 6 30.84 -34.38 -1.01
N GLY A 7 30.47 -33.47 -0.10
CA GLY A 7 29.48 -33.42 0.96
C GLY A 7 30.11 -32.65 2.15
N VAL A 8 29.46 -31.56 2.60
CA VAL A 8 29.66 -30.82 3.89
C VAL A 8 30.98 -30.04 3.99
N GLY A 9 31.09 -28.77 4.42
CA GLY A 9 30.23 -27.79 5.07
C GLY A 9 31.15 -26.87 5.89
N GLU A 10 30.93 -25.55 5.90
CA GLU A 10 31.41 -24.50 6.86
C GLU A 10 31.31 -23.14 6.16
N SER A 11 30.24 -22.38 6.44
CA SER A 11 30.23 -21.21 7.34
C SER A 11 30.75 -19.94 6.66
N GLU A 12 29.89 -19.31 5.85
CA GLU A 12 30.07 -17.90 5.49
C GLU A 12 29.43 -17.06 6.61
N ASP A 13 30.30 -16.56 7.48
CA ASP A 13 30.01 -15.42 8.35
C ASP A 13 29.72 -14.20 7.46
N ASP A 14 28.45 -13.96 7.14
CA ASP A 14 27.99 -12.68 6.59
C ASP A 14 27.88 -11.65 7.73
N GLU A 15 29.04 -11.26 8.27
CA GLU A 15 29.19 -9.96 8.91
C GLU A 15 29.31 -8.88 7.83
N ASP A 16 28.18 -8.39 7.32
CA ASP A 16 28.15 -7.03 6.78
C ASP A 16 27.16 -6.21 7.60
N ARG A 17 27.79 -5.54 8.58
CA ARG A 17 27.23 -4.70 9.61
C ARG A 17 26.66 -3.43 8.98
N ASP A 18 25.59 -2.93 9.60
CA ASP A 18 24.96 -1.63 9.36
C ASP A 18 25.89 -0.61 8.69
N VAL A 19 25.66 -0.35 7.41
CA VAL A 19 26.37 0.71 6.70
C VAL A 19 25.96 2.03 7.33
N THR A 20 26.97 2.75 7.81
CA THR A 20 26.88 4.00 8.55
C THR A 20 26.00 5.03 7.85
N PHE A 21 25.08 5.58 8.64
CA PHE A 21 24.11 6.62 8.30
C PHE A 21 24.80 7.85 7.69
N LYS A 22 24.47 8.19 6.43
CA LYS A 22 24.78 9.50 5.85
C LYS A 22 23.52 10.36 5.88
N SER A 23 23.54 11.39 6.71
CA SER A 23 22.60 12.51 6.62
C SER A 23 22.80 13.20 5.27
N SER A 24 21.72 13.33 4.50
CA SER A 24 21.67 13.84 3.12
C SER A 24 22.34 12.93 2.08
N ALA A 25 21.54 12.07 1.45
CA ALA A 25 21.85 11.49 0.15
C ALA A 25 20.58 11.44 -0.69
N GLU A 26 20.65 12.08 -1.85
CA GLU A 26 19.65 12.01 -2.91
C GLU A 26 19.35 10.53 -3.25
N PHE A 27 18.09 10.13 -3.10
CA PHE A 27 17.68 8.74 -3.22
C PHE A 27 17.50 8.34 -4.69
N LYS A 28 18.28 7.36 -5.14
CA LYS A 28 18.00 6.61 -6.37
C LYS A 28 16.91 5.56 -6.08
N PRO A 29 15.80 5.52 -6.85
CA PRO A 29 14.70 4.60 -6.59
C PRO A 29 15.11 3.14 -6.80
N GLN A 30 15.04 2.34 -5.74
CA GLN A 30 14.94 0.89 -5.83
C GLN A 30 13.48 0.45 -5.76
N ALA A 31 13.14 -0.59 -6.52
CA ALA A 31 11.78 -1.13 -6.59
C ALA A 31 11.24 -1.56 -5.22
N PRO A 32 9.98 -1.25 -4.87
CA PRO A 32 9.32 -1.79 -3.69
C PRO A 32 9.32 -3.32 -3.74
N ARG A 33 9.89 -3.97 -2.71
CA ARG A 33 9.94 -5.44 -2.63
C ARG A 33 8.59 -6.00 -2.21
N THR A 34 8.05 -6.90 -3.02
CA THR A 34 6.93 -7.78 -2.66
C THR A 34 7.40 -8.90 -1.73
N THR A 35 6.54 -9.35 -0.82
CA THR A 35 6.77 -10.53 0.03
C THR A 35 6.94 -11.78 -0.84
N PRO A 36 8.00 -12.59 -0.66
CA PRO A 36 8.11 -13.87 -1.35
C PRO A 36 7.12 -14.92 -0.79
N PRO A 37 6.65 -15.88 -1.60
CA PRO A 37 5.71 -16.92 -1.18
C PRO A 37 6.32 -17.81 -0.08
N ARG A 38 5.51 -18.18 0.91
CA ARG A 38 5.92 -19.11 1.97
C ARG A 38 5.49 -20.53 1.57
N GLU A 39 6.46 -21.41 1.32
CA GLU A 39 6.18 -22.83 1.06
C GLU A 39 5.46 -23.49 2.25
N ALA A 40 4.41 -24.25 1.95
CA ALA A 40 3.60 -24.96 2.93
C ALA A 40 4.40 -26.13 3.52
N LYS A 41 4.87 -25.98 4.77
CA LYS A 41 5.51 -27.08 5.49
C LYS A 41 4.43 -28.12 5.87
N GLY A 42 4.61 -29.33 5.35
CA GLY A 42 3.68 -30.45 5.44
C GLY A 42 3.25 -30.83 6.87
N ARG A 43 1.99 -31.25 6.96
CA ARG A 43 1.31 -31.87 8.11
C ARG A 43 2.08 -33.11 8.58
N ARG A 44 2.37 -33.20 9.88
CA ARG A 44 2.57 -34.49 10.58
C ARG A 44 1.74 -34.56 11.86
N GLY A 45 0.75 -35.46 11.82
CA GLY A 45 0.26 -36.30 12.92
C GLY A 45 -0.29 -35.64 14.18
N SER A 46 -1.61 -35.53 14.27
CA SER A 46 -2.32 -35.53 15.55
C SER A 46 -2.22 -36.91 16.20
N VAL A 47 -1.89 -36.95 17.49
CA VAL A 47 -2.33 -38.03 18.39
C VAL A 47 -3.00 -37.39 19.61
N SER A 48 -4.26 -37.75 19.78
CA SER A 48 -5.13 -37.41 20.89
C SER A 48 -5.00 -38.43 22.00
N SER A 49 -4.95 -38.01 23.26
CA SER A 49 -5.31 -38.85 24.39
C SER A 49 -6.01 -38.05 25.49
N VAL A 50 -7.05 -38.70 26.00
CA VAL A 50 -8.13 -38.27 26.88
C VAL A 50 -7.74 -38.05 28.34
N SER A 51 -8.61 -37.30 29.02
CA SER A 51 -8.62 -36.82 30.40
C SER A 51 -8.68 -37.90 31.49
N SER A 52 -8.16 -37.59 32.68
CA SER A 52 -8.77 -37.99 33.97
C SER A 52 -8.26 -37.13 35.14
N SER A 53 -9.16 -36.98 36.11
CA SER A 53 -9.29 -36.05 37.24
C SER A 53 -8.41 -36.31 38.46
N SER A 54 -8.06 -35.26 39.22
CA SER A 54 -8.35 -35.09 40.66
C SER A 54 -7.65 -33.85 41.24
N ALA A 55 -8.38 -33.07 42.06
CA ALA A 55 -7.85 -32.00 42.92
C ALA A 55 -7.72 -32.52 44.37
N PRO A 56 -6.87 -31.87 45.18
CA PRO A 56 -7.42 -31.26 46.38
C PRO A 56 -6.94 -29.82 46.62
N ALA A 57 -7.74 -29.12 47.41
CA ALA A 57 -7.68 -27.70 47.72
C ALA A 57 -6.38 -27.27 48.46
N GLY A 58 -5.83 -26.14 48.03
CA GLY A 58 -4.89 -25.30 48.76
C GLY A 58 -5.18 -23.84 48.40
N THR A 59 -5.55 -23.04 49.38
CA THR A 59 -5.84 -21.61 49.27
C THR A 59 -4.55 -20.81 49.09
N ASP A 60 -4.36 -20.24 47.90
CA ASP A 60 -3.41 -19.15 47.62
C ASP A 60 -4.09 -18.09 46.74
N PRO A 61 -3.81 -16.79 46.92
CA PRO A 61 -4.43 -15.72 46.15
C PRO A 61 -3.97 -15.75 44.68
N PRO A 62 -4.79 -15.29 43.72
CA PRO A 62 -4.44 -15.37 42.31
C PRO A 62 -3.29 -14.42 42.00
N SER A 63 -2.10 -14.99 41.78
CA SER A 63 -0.96 -14.28 41.21
C SER A 63 -1.30 -13.88 39.77
N GLU A 64 -1.04 -12.62 39.42
CA GLU A 64 -1.15 -12.11 38.04
C GLU A 64 -0.42 -13.05 37.06
N PRO A 65 -0.98 -13.28 35.86
CA PRO A 65 -0.30 -14.11 34.87
C PRO A 65 1.03 -13.44 34.49
N PRO A 66 2.15 -14.18 34.45
CA PRO A 66 3.44 -13.58 34.16
C PRO A 66 3.40 -12.93 32.77
N ALA A 67 3.74 -11.64 32.74
CA ALA A 67 3.95 -10.91 31.50
C ALA A 67 4.80 -11.77 30.55
N LYS A 68 4.30 -12.01 29.33
CA LYS A 68 4.98 -12.85 28.34
C LYS A 68 6.44 -12.40 28.20
N ARG A 69 7.38 -13.24 28.67
CA ARG A 69 8.82 -12.98 28.55
C ARG A 69 9.16 -12.57 27.12
N HIS A 70 9.79 -11.40 27.00
CA HIS A 70 10.32 -10.85 25.78
C HIS A 70 11.22 -11.88 25.08
N ARG A 71 10.85 -12.29 23.86
CA ARG A 71 11.62 -13.26 23.08
C ARG A 71 12.55 -12.51 22.12
N PRO A 72 13.89 -12.68 22.22
CA PRO A 72 14.85 -12.00 21.32
C PRO A 72 14.60 -12.24 19.82
N ALA A 73 13.99 -13.37 19.47
CA ALA A 73 13.63 -13.71 18.10
C ALA A 73 12.53 -12.81 17.50
N GLN A 74 11.71 -12.16 18.33
CA GLN A 74 10.66 -11.24 17.87
C GLN A 74 11.24 -9.87 17.48
N ASP A 75 12.31 -9.42 18.13
CA ASP A 75 13.01 -8.16 17.81
C ASP A 75 13.70 -8.18 16.46
N ARG A 76 14.18 -9.35 16.05
CA ARG A 76 14.78 -9.53 14.72
C ARG A 76 13.79 -9.28 13.59
N ARG A 77 12.47 -9.30 13.87
CA ARG A 77 11.41 -8.98 12.91
C ARG A 77 10.93 -7.53 13.01
N ARG A 78 11.54 -6.71 13.85
CA ARG A 78 11.22 -5.29 14.04
C ARG A 78 12.41 -4.44 13.60
N SER A 79 12.13 -3.34 12.91
CA SER A 79 13.12 -2.28 12.67
C SER A 79 13.61 -1.66 14.00
N VAL A 80 14.60 -0.78 13.92
CA VAL A 80 15.14 -0.10 15.10
C VAL A 80 14.06 0.74 15.80
N LEU A 81 13.30 1.56 15.05
CA LEU A 81 12.26 2.39 15.67
C LEU A 81 11.02 1.59 16.10
N ALA A 82 10.74 0.46 15.47
CA ALA A 82 9.62 -0.42 15.88
C ALA A 82 9.87 -1.16 17.21
N ARG A 83 11.09 -1.10 17.75
CA ARG A 83 11.42 -1.62 19.09
C ARG A 83 11.09 -0.64 20.20
N LYS A 84 11.06 0.66 19.88
CA LYS A 84 10.72 1.76 20.79
C LYS A 84 9.20 1.89 20.95
N GLU A 85 8.76 2.28 22.12
CA GLU A 85 7.39 2.76 22.32
C GLU A 85 7.24 4.19 21.75
N TYR A 86 6.02 4.60 21.42
CA TYR A 86 5.77 5.90 20.79
C TYR A 86 6.34 7.08 21.61
N THR A 87 6.22 7.01 22.95
CA THR A 87 6.70 8.04 23.88
C THR A 87 8.22 8.15 23.96
N GLU A 88 8.95 7.17 23.45
CA GLU A 88 10.42 7.12 23.47
C GLU A 88 11.04 7.67 22.17
N LEU A 89 10.21 8.02 21.19
CA LEU A 89 10.67 8.54 19.91
C LEU A 89 11.09 10.00 20.03
N ALA A 90 12.31 10.30 19.58
CA ALA A 90 12.78 11.67 19.48
C ALA A 90 12.08 12.43 18.33
N PRO A 91 12.06 13.78 18.33
CA PRO A 91 11.36 14.57 17.30
C PRO A 91 11.82 14.28 15.86
N ASP A 92 13.11 14.02 15.65
CA ASP A 92 13.68 13.62 14.37
C ASP A 92 13.25 12.19 13.97
N GLU A 93 13.11 11.28 14.93
CA GLU A 93 12.59 9.93 14.71
C GLU A 93 11.10 9.93 14.33
N LEU A 94 10.33 10.89 14.87
CA LEU A 94 8.93 11.11 14.47
C LEU A 94 8.82 11.62 13.03
N ALA A 95 9.88 12.17 12.43
CA ALA A 95 9.95 12.60 11.03
C ALA A 95 10.40 11.50 10.06
N LEU A 96 10.92 10.39 10.58
CA LEU A 96 11.51 9.35 9.75
C LEU A 96 10.46 8.43 9.10
N VAL A 97 10.73 8.05 7.86
CA VAL A 97 10.05 6.98 7.13
C VAL A 97 11.03 5.81 7.00
N GLU A 98 10.89 4.77 7.83
CA GLU A 98 11.74 3.59 7.70
C GLU A 98 11.34 2.77 6.46
N THR A 99 12.35 2.24 5.77
CA THR A 99 12.16 1.23 4.72
C THR A 99 12.48 -0.14 5.32
N PRO A 100 11.51 -1.07 5.44
CA PRO A 100 11.74 -2.35 6.07
C PRO A 100 12.73 -3.20 5.25
N GLY A 101 13.79 -3.66 5.91
CA GLY A 101 14.75 -4.62 5.35
C GLY A 101 14.19 -6.04 5.22
N ARG A 102 14.98 -6.95 4.64
CA ARG A 102 14.60 -8.37 4.50
C ARG A 102 14.33 -8.97 5.88
N GLY A 103 13.17 -9.60 6.06
CA GLY A 103 12.79 -10.28 7.31
C GLY A 103 12.21 -9.36 8.39
N VAL A 104 12.23 -8.03 8.19
CA VAL A 104 11.50 -7.08 9.02
C VAL A 104 10.01 -7.19 8.68
N MET A 105 9.17 -7.30 9.70
CA MET A 105 7.72 -7.45 9.58
C MET A 105 6.94 -6.25 10.14
N SER A 106 7.62 -5.39 10.90
CA SER A 106 7.07 -4.15 11.44
C SER A 106 8.13 -3.05 11.49
N TRP A 107 7.76 -1.84 11.10
CA TRP A 107 8.61 -0.66 11.05
C TRP A 107 7.79 0.60 11.39
N ARG A 108 8.41 1.77 11.52
CA ARG A 108 7.70 3.03 11.75
C ARG A 108 7.77 3.94 10.52
N GLN A 109 6.68 4.65 10.28
CA GLN A 109 6.63 5.81 9.40
C GLN A 109 5.98 6.96 10.15
N TYR A 110 6.64 8.11 10.21
CA TYR A 110 6.20 9.28 10.95
C TYR A 110 5.80 8.99 12.41
N GLY A 111 6.57 8.12 13.06
CA GLY A 111 6.30 7.60 14.39
C GLY A 111 5.18 6.56 14.50
N ILE A 112 4.39 6.28 13.46
CA ILE A 112 3.32 5.27 13.49
C ILE A 112 3.90 3.87 13.27
N LEU A 113 3.61 2.93 14.17
CA LEU A 113 4.00 1.53 14.00
C LEU A 113 3.17 0.87 12.90
N LEU A 114 3.83 0.41 11.86
CA LEU A 114 3.27 -0.31 10.73
C LEU A 114 3.64 -1.79 10.78
N LYS A 115 2.85 -2.58 10.08
CA LYS A 115 3.15 -3.97 9.74
C LYS A 115 2.64 -4.24 8.33
N PHE A 116 3.16 -5.28 7.69
CA PHE A 116 2.54 -5.78 6.47
C PHE A 116 1.07 -6.10 6.73
N ALA A 117 0.19 -5.71 5.81
CA ALA A 117 -1.22 -6.05 5.91
C ALA A 117 -1.33 -7.59 6.00
N PRO A 118 -2.16 -8.14 6.91
CA PRO A 118 -2.11 -9.56 7.23
C PRO A 118 -2.32 -10.41 5.98
N GLY A 119 -1.33 -11.24 5.68
CA GLY A 119 -1.44 -12.32 4.72
C GLY A 119 -2.09 -13.53 5.39
N THR A 120 -3.38 -13.75 5.16
CA THR A 120 -3.97 -15.08 5.38
C THR A 120 -3.36 -16.08 4.38
N ALA A 121 -3.52 -17.39 4.61
CA ALA A 121 -2.99 -18.41 3.69
C ALA A 121 -3.57 -18.32 2.26
N ASN A 122 -4.68 -17.58 2.09
CA ASN A 122 -5.32 -17.26 0.80
C ASN A 122 -5.18 -15.76 0.46
N ALA A 123 -4.15 -15.09 0.98
CA ALA A 123 -4.02 -13.66 0.80
C ALA A 123 -3.79 -13.31 -0.67
N ILE A 124 -4.64 -12.43 -1.17
CA ILE A 124 -4.48 -11.82 -2.47
C ILE A 124 -3.12 -11.08 -2.47
N GLU A 125 -2.29 -11.39 -3.46
CA GLU A 125 -1.04 -10.66 -3.67
C GLU A 125 -1.34 -9.18 -3.89
N GLN A 126 -0.48 -8.31 -3.35
CA GLN A 126 -0.67 -6.88 -3.55
C GLN A 126 -0.43 -6.53 -5.03
N THR A 127 -1.18 -5.54 -5.54
CA THR A 127 -0.94 -4.96 -6.85
C THR A 127 0.52 -4.51 -6.96
N THR A 128 1.19 -4.88 -8.06
CA THR A 128 2.61 -4.57 -8.27
C THR A 128 2.86 -3.07 -8.15
N GLY A 129 3.84 -2.69 -7.33
CA GLY A 129 4.21 -1.30 -7.09
C GLY A 129 3.34 -0.54 -6.08
N PHE A 130 2.20 -1.11 -5.64
CA PHE A 130 1.35 -0.50 -4.62
C PHE A 130 1.85 -0.88 -3.21
N PRO A 131 1.86 0.06 -2.24
CA PRO A 131 2.33 -0.24 -0.88
C PRO A 131 1.45 -1.29 -0.17
N ASP A 132 2.03 -2.04 0.77
CA ASP A 132 1.37 -3.19 1.41
C ASP A 132 1.47 -3.18 2.93
N TYR A 133 1.07 -2.09 3.57
CA TYR A 133 1.17 -1.94 5.00
C TYR A 133 -0.08 -1.33 5.63
N ALA A 134 -0.22 -1.59 6.93
CA ALA A 134 -1.29 -1.03 7.75
C ALA A 134 -0.76 -0.69 9.15
N PRO A 135 -1.33 0.34 9.81
CA PRO A 135 -1.03 0.63 11.20
C PRO A 135 -1.29 -0.57 12.11
N ASN A 136 -0.39 -0.81 13.06
CA ASN A 136 -0.53 -1.86 14.03
C ASN A 136 -1.36 -1.41 15.23
N LEU A 137 -2.69 -1.39 15.05
CA LEU A 137 -3.65 -0.91 16.04
C LEU A 137 -3.95 -1.90 17.18
N SER A 138 -3.10 -2.90 17.41
CA SER A 138 -3.33 -3.89 18.47
C SER A 138 -3.04 -3.36 19.88
N LYS A 139 -2.25 -2.28 19.98
CA LYS A 139 -1.93 -1.61 21.24
C LYS A 139 -2.67 -0.29 21.31
N THR A 140 -3.16 0.06 22.51
CA THR A 140 -3.87 1.32 22.75
C THR A 140 -3.00 2.55 22.42
N THR A 141 -1.71 2.53 22.77
CA THR A 141 -0.76 3.62 22.50
C THR A 141 -0.60 3.90 21.00
N GLU A 142 -0.52 2.86 20.18
CA GLU A 142 -0.42 3.02 18.71
C GLU A 142 -1.75 3.52 18.12
N LEU A 143 -2.89 3.08 18.66
CA LEU A 143 -4.20 3.58 18.27
C LEU A 143 -4.36 5.07 18.60
N GLU A 144 -3.94 5.49 19.80
CA GLU A 144 -3.93 6.88 20.22
C GLU A 144 -3.02 7.75 19.34
N GLY A 145 -1.82 7.26 19.00
CA GLY A 145 -0.91 7.94 18.08
C GLY A 145 -1.55 8.21 16.72
N VAL A 146 -2.24 7.22 16.14
CA VAL A 146 -2.96 7.39 14.87
C VAL A 146 -4.17 8.31 15.02
N ARG A 147 -4.94 8.20 16.12
CA ARG A 147 -6.07 9.10 16.41
C ARG A 147 -5.65 10.55 16.52
N ALA A 148 -4.50 10.81 17.16
CA ALA A 148 -3.96 12.15 17.32
C ALA A 148 -3.63 12.84 15.98
N ARG A 149 -3.37 12.06 14.91
CA ARG A 149 -3.17 12.57 13.55
C ARG A 149 -4.46 13.09 12.91
N TRP A 150 -5.62 12.52 13.24
CA TRP A 150 -6.88 12.89 12.62
C TRP A 150 -7.29 14.32 13.03
N ASP A 151 -7.39 15.19 12.03
CA ASP A 151 -7.68 16.61 12.18
C ASP A 151 -8.73 17.02 11.13
N PRO A 152 -10.03 17.04 11.49
CA PRO A 152 -11.10 17.33 10.54
C PRO A 152 -10.97 18.70 9.84
N PRO A 153 -10.61 19.81 10.52
CA PRO A 153 -10.34 21.08 9.85
C PRO A 153 -9.27 21.00 8.76
N LEU A 154 -8.12 20.37 9.03
CA LEU A 154 -7.07 20.20 8.01
C LEU A 154 -7.53 19.30 6.86
N PHE A 155 -8.28 18.25 7.19
CA PHE A 155 -8.85 17.36 6.17
C PHE A 155 -9.84 18.09 5.26
N LYS A 156 -10.69 18.97 5.79
CA LYS A 156 -11.62 19.78 4.98
C LYS A 156 -10.89 20.64 3.97
N VAL A 157 -9.78 21.27 4.36
CA VAL A 157 -8.95 22.06 3.42
C VAL A 157 -8.39 21.17 2.30
N LEU A 158 -7.90 19.97 2.62
CA LEU A 158 -7.47 19.00 1.59
C LEU A 158 -8.66 18.60 0.69
N TRP A 159 -9.80 18.30 1.29
CA TRP A 159 -10.99 17.86 0.59
C TRP A 159 -11.49 18.92 -0.41
N ASP A 160 -11.53 20.18 0.02
CA ASP A 160 -11.95 21.32 -0.81
C ASP A 160 -10.98 21.60 -1.97
N SER A 161 -9.72 21.15 -1.87
CA SER A 161 -8.76 21.24 -2.98
C SER A 161 -9.02 20.23 -4.12
N ALA A 162 -9.97 19.30 -3.93
CA ALA A 162 -10.35 18.28 -4.91
C ALA A 162 -9.15 17.56 -5.56
N PRO A 163 -8.28 16.90 -4.78
CA PRO A 163 -7.05 16.28 -5.30
C PRO A 163 -7.30 15.20 -6.35
N TRP A 164 -8.49 14.60 -6.35
CA TRP A 164 -8.92 13.64 -7.36
C TRP A 164 -9.09 14.26 -8.76
N ASP A 165 -9.47 15.54 -8.87
CA ASP A 165 -9.59 16.22 -10.16
C ASP A 165 -8.21 16.39 -10.78
N TYR A 166 -7.24 16.83 -9.99
CA TYR A 166 -5.84 16.90 -10.42
C TYR A 166 -5.32 15.52 -10.81
N MET A 167 -5.55 14.50 -9.98
CA MET A 167 -5.17 13.12 -10.28
C MET A 167 -5.75 12.65 -11.63
N PHE A 168 -7.03 12.93 -11.91
CA PHE A 168 -7.65 12.55 -13.19
C PHE A 168 -7.12 13.35 -14.38
N GLN A 169 -6.88 14.65 -14.22
CA GLN A 169 -6.34 15.50 -15.28
C GLN A 169 -4.94 15.06 -15.72
N GLN A 170 -4.12 14.54 -14.80
CA GLN A 170 -2.78 14.01 -15.03
C GLN A 170 -2.76 12.55 -15.51
N ARG A 171 -3.93 11.91 -15.66
CA ARG A 171 -4.03 10.53 -16.17
C ARG A 171 -3.34 10.38 -17.52
N LEU A 172 -2.73 9.21 -17.76
CA LEU A 172 -2.26 8.84 -19.09
C LEU A 172 -3.44 8.75 -20.07
N LYS A 173 -3.48 9.66 -21.04
CA LYS A 173 -4.60 9.79 -21.98
C LYS A 173 -4.44 8.96 -23.24
N PHE A 174 -3.33 8.23 -23.38
CA PHE A 174 -2.99 7.49 -24.59
C PHE A 174 -2.79 6.01 -24.28
N LEU A 175 -3.16 5.16 -25.24
CA LEU A 175 -2.82 3.74 -25.24
C LEU A 175 -1.32 3.60 -25.52
N ILE A 176 -0.65 2.76 -24.74
CA ILE A 176 0.79 2.50 -24.91
C ILE A 176 1.09 1.01 -25.08
N LEU A 177 0.11 0.14 -24.90
CA LEU A 177 0.22 -1.31 -25.12
C LEU A 177 -0.55 -1.78 -26.37
N HIS A 178 -1.58 -1.03 -26.80
CA HIS A 178 -2.43 -1.38 -27.94
C HIS A 178 -2.52 -0.24 -28.94
N SER A 179 -2.48 -0.58 -30.24
CA SER A 179 -2.87 0.37 -31.28
C SER A 179 -4.39 0.52 -31.31
N ALA A 180 -4.89 1.75 -31.45
CA ALA A 180 -6.33 1.93 -31.63
C ALA A 180 -6.81 1.32 -32.95
N ASP A 181 -5.95 1.20 -33.96
CA ASP A 181 -6.27 0.63 -35.26
C ASP A 181 -6.68 -0.85 -35.16
N ASP A 182 -6.14 -1.56 -34.16
CA ASP A 182 -6.47 -2.96 -33.85
C ASP A 182 -7.75 -3.11 -33.01
N LEU A 183 -8.28 -2.00 -32.48
CA LEU A 183 -9.51 -2.00 -31.69
C LEU A 183 -10.74 -1.81 -32.59
N SER A 184 -11.76 -2.65 -32.38
CA SER A 184 -13.06 -2.48 -33.01
C SER A 184 -13.71 -1.15 -32.62
N ALA A 185 -14.62 -0.63 -33.46
CA ALA A 185 -15.38 0.57 -33.14
C ALA A 185 -16.12 0.46 -31.79
N ARG A 186 -16.62 -0.75 -31.47
CA ARG A 186 -17.24 -1.05 -30.18
C ARG A 186 -16.23 -0.95 -29.03
N ALA A 187 -15.06 -1.57 -29.15
CA ALA A 187 -14.01 -1.51 -28.13
C ALA A 187 -13.57 -0.07 -27.85
N ARG A 188 -13.45 0.76 -28.89
CA ARG A 188 -13.16 2.20 -28.75
C ARG A 188 -14.28 2.93 -27.99
N SER A 189 -15.54 2.62 -28.26
CA SER A 189 -16.69 3.17 -27.51
C SER A 189 -16.68 2.70 -26.05
N ASP A 190 -16.38 1.43 -25.79
CA ASP A 190 -16.31 0.88 -24.44
C ASP A 190 -15.21 1.55 -23.60
N LEU A 191 -14.11 1.97 -24.21
CA LEU A 191 -13.07 2.77 -23.53
C LEU A 191 -13.58 4.14 -23.08
N VAL A 192 -14.44 4.78 -23.87
CA VAL A 192 -15.07 6.06 -23.49
C VAL A 192 -15.92 5.86 -22.24
N ASP A 193 -16.77 4.83 -22.21
CA ASP A 193 -17.62 4.53 -21.05
C ASP A 193 -16.79 4.22 -19.79
N ILE A 194 -15.67 3.51 -19.94
CA ILE A 194 -14.74 3.24 -18.83
C ILE A 194 -14.13 4.54 -18.31
N VAL A 195 -13.67 5.42 -19.19
CA VAL A 195 -13.09 6.72 -18.81
C VAL A 195 -14.15 7.64 -18.18
N GLU A 196 -15.38 7.63 -18.67
CA GLU A 196 -16.49 8.38 -18.09
C GLU A 196 -16.81 7.91 -16.67
N PHE A 197 -16.81 6.59 -16.46
CA PHE A 197 -16.95 6.03 -15.11
C PHE A 197 -15.80 6.47 -14.20
N MET A 198 -14.55 6.43 -14.69
CA MET A 198 -13.37 6.86 -13.94
C MET A 198 -13.45 8.34 -13.57
N TRP A 199 -13.92 9.20 -14.48
CA TRP A 199 -14.14 10.62 -14.20
C TRP A 199 -15.22 10.82 -13.13
N THR A 200 -16.39 10.23 -13.34
CA THR A 200 -17.56 10.35 -12.45
C THR A 200 -17.23 9.90 -11.02
N HIS A 201 -16.34 8.92 -10.89
CA HIS A 201 -15.96 8.33 -9.61
C HIS A 201 -14.50 8.61 -9.22
N CYS A 202 -13.84 9.62 -9.80
CA CYS A 202 -12.41 9.89 -9.57
C CYS A 202 -12.11 10.13 -8.09
N ARG A 203 -13.02 10.78 -7.35
CA ARG A 203 -12.95 10.93 -5.89
C ARG A 203 -12.80 9.59 -5.17
N THR A 204 -13.56 8.58 -5.59
CA THR A 204 -13.54 7.25 -4.99
C THR A 204 -12.27 6.48 -5.35
N PHE A 205 -11.76 6.64 -6.58
CA PHE A 205 -10.42 6.15 -6.94
C PHE A 205 -9.34 6.74 -6.04
N TRP A 206 -9.38 8.05 -5.81
CA TRP A 206 -8.44 8.72 -4.91
C TRP A 206 -8.56 8.22 -3.47
N LEU A 207 -9.77 8.10 -2.92
CA LEU A 207 -10.02 7.57 -1.57
C LEU A 207 -9.48 6.14 -1.38
N ILE A 208 -9.62 5.30 -2.41
CA ILE A 208 -9.14 3.91 -2.40
C ILE A 208 -7.61 3.85 -2.49
N GLY A 209 -6.99 4.73 -3.27
CA GLY A 209 -5.53 4.88 -3.39
C GLY A 209 -4.87 5.47 -2.14
N HIS A 210 -5.59 6.32 -1.40
CA HIS A 210 -5.09 7.10 -0.28
C HIS A 210 -5.90 6.81 1.00
N LEU A 211 -6.00 5.55 1.40
CA LEU A 211 -6.77 5.21 2.59
C LEU A 211 -6.13 5.84 3.84
N PHE A 212 -6.81 6.70 4.58
CA PHE A 212 -6.31 7.30 5.84
C PHE A 212 -7.19 6.91 7.03
N PHE A 213 -6.71 7.19 8.25
CA PHE A 213 -7.45 6.86 9.48
C PHE A 213 -8.42 7.97 9.78
N ILE A 214 -9.62 7.59 10.18
CA ILE A 214 -10.64 8.51 10.65
C ILE A 214 -10.98 8.07 12.07
N ASP A 215 -10.75 8.96 13.03
CA ASP A 215 -11.22 8.72 14.39
C ASP A 215 -12.73 8.95 14.46
N HIS A 216 -13.49 7.93 14.08
CA HIS A 216 -14.95 7.99 13.95
C HIS A 216 -15.70 8.19 15.28
N HIS A 217 -15.00 8.18 16.41
CA HIS A 217 -15.56 8.54 17.72
C HIS A 217 -15.31 10.00 18.11
N ARG A 218 -14.56 10.76 17.30
CA ARG A 218 -14.17 12.14 17.61
C ARG A 218 -15.35 13.11 17.59
N ASP A 219 -16.15 13.04 16.53
CA ASP A 219 -17.30 13.91 16.29
C ASP A 219 -18.23 13.29 15.22
N ASP A 220 -19.44 13.84 15.10
CA ASP A 220 -20.45 13.37 14.13
C ASP A 220 -19.96 13.46 12.68
N TYR A 221 -19.15 14.48 12.37
CA TYR A 221 -18.56 14.64 11.03
C TYR A 221 -17.65 13.45 10.70
N SER A 222 -16.79 13.05 11.62
CA SER A 222 -15.84 11.94 11.48
C SER A 222 -16.57 10.59 11.42
N ALA A 223 -17.61 10.40 12.24
CA ALA A 223 -18.46 9.21 12.21
C ALA A 223 -19.15 9.02 10.85
N ASN A 224 -19.75 10.11 10.34
CA ASN A 224 -20.44 10.12 9.05
C ASN A 224 -19.46 9.90 7.90
N LEU A 225 -18.33 10.62 7.89
CA LEU A 225 -17.30 10.48 6.86
C LEU A 225 -16.74 9.05 6.80
N HIS A 226 -16.47 8.44 7.96
CA HIS A 226 -15.99 7.06 8.02
C HIS A 226 -16.99 6.06 7.39
N THR A 227 -18.26 6.21 7.72
CA THR A 227 -19.34 5.33 7.24
C THR A 227 -19.61 5.52 5.75
N GLU A 228 -19.76 6.76 5.30
CA GLU A 228 -20.06 7.06 3.89
C GLU A 228 -18.88 6.71 2.99
N ARG A 229 -17.63 6.97 3.41
CA ARG A 229 -16.45 6.54 2.65
C ARG A 229 -16.46 5.04 2.39
N LYS A 230 -16.74 4.22 3.40
CA LYS A 230 -16.78 2.77 3.26
C LYS A 230 -17.87 2.35 2.26
N LYS A 231 -19.08 2.86 2.46
CA LYS A 231 -20.25 2.56 1.61
C LYS A 231 -20.01 2.95 0.14
N GLU A 232 -19.49 4.15 -0.10
CA GLU A 232 -19.16 4.65 -1.43
C GLU A 232 -18.07 3.81 -2.09
N CYS A 233 -16.96 3.53 -1.39
CA CYS A 233 -15.87 2.71 -1.92
C CYS A 233 -16.34 1.30 -2.28
N ASP A 234 -17.12 0.64 -1.41
CA ASP A 234 -17.62 -0.72 -1.65
C ASP A 234 -18.58 -0.75 -2.85
N ALA A 235 -19.46 0.25 -2.98
CA ALA A 235 -20.40 0.34 -4.10
C ALA A 235 -19.71 0.60 -5.44
N VAL A 236 -18.79 1.56 -5.49
CA VAL A 236 -18.05 1.90 -6.72
C VAL A 236 -17.14 0.75 -7.15
N LYS A 237 -16.44 0.07 -6.21
CA LYS A 237 -15.64 -1.12 -6.54
C LYS A 237 -16.46 -2.20 -7.23
N LYS A 238 -17.64 -2.50 -6.68
CA LYS A 238 -18.57 -3.48 -7.25
C LYS A 238 -19.06 -3.06 -8.63
N ASN A 239 -19.49 -1.81 -8.78
CA ASN A 239 -20.04 -1.29 -10.03
C ASN A 239 -18.97 -1.21 -11.13
N TYR A 240 -17.75 -0.78 -10.80
CA TYR A 240 -16.67 -0.71 -11.77
C TYR A 240 -16.24 -2.10 -12.24
N LYS A 241 -16.09 -3.05 -11.31
CA LYS A 241 -15.81 -4.44 -11.70
C LYS A 241 -16.88 -4.98 -12.65
N LYS A 242 -18.16 -4.75 -12.33
CA LYS A 242 -19.27 -5.16 -13.20
C LYS A 242 -19.16 -4.51 -14.59
N LEU A 243 -18.89 -3.21 -14.65
CA LEU A 243 -18.69 -2.49 -15.91
C LEU A 243 -17.58 -3.16 -16.75
N LEU A 244 -16.40 -3.38 -16.16
CA LEU A 244 -15.28 -4.01 -16.84
C LEU A 244 -15.63 -5.42 -17.33
N ASP A 245 -16.23 -6.25 -16.46
CA ASP A 245 -16.65 -7.62 -16.81
C ASP A 245 -17.70 -7.60 -17.96
N ASP A 246 -18.64 -6.65 -17.95
CA ASP A 246 -19.64 -6.46 -19.00
C ASP A 246 -18.99 -6.06 -20.33
N LYS A 247 -17.99 -5.16 -20.31
CA LYS A 247 -17.26 -4.74 -21.52
C LYS A 247 -16.45 -5.88 -22.11
N VAL A 248 -15.74 -6.65 -21.28
CA VAL A 248 -14.97 -7.82 -21.73
C VAL A 248 -15.89 -8.86 -22.36
N ARG A 249 -17.01 -9.19 -21.72
CA ARG A 249 -18.04 -10.08 -22.30
C ARG A 249 -18.64 -9.51 -23.59
N GLY A 250 -18.68 -8.19 -23.73
CA GLY A 250 -19.11 -7.49 -24.94
C GLY A 250 -18.09 -7.49 -26.09
N GLY A 251 -16.88 -8.01 -25.88
CA GLY A 251 -15.83 -8.12 -26.89
C GLY A 251 -14.67 -7.13 -26.73
N LEU A 252 -14.59 -6.38 -25.63
CA LEU A 252 -13.38 -5.62 -25.29
C LEU A 252 -12.24 -6.61 -24.96
N PRO A 253 -11.08 -6.55 -25.62
CA PRO A 253 -9.96 -7.42 -25.26
C PRO A 253 -9.52 -7.16 -23.82
N GLU A 254 -9.44 -8.22 -23.00
CA GLU A 254 -9.09 -8.10 -21.57
C GLU A 254 -7.72 -7.45 -21.36
N SER A 255 -6.77 -7.63 -22.29
CA SER A 255 -5.46 -6.98 -22.25
C SER A 255 -5.53 -5.45 -22.30
N VAL A 256 -6.59 -4.86 -22.85
CA VAL A 256 -6.78 -3.40 -22.83
C VAL A 256 -6.97 -2.88 -21.40
N LEU A 257 -7.46 -3.70 -20.47
CA LEU A 257 -7.57 -3.32 -19.06
C LEU A 257 -6.21 -3.22 -18.36
N GLU A 258 -5.14 -3.74 -18.98
CA GLU A 258 -3.76 -3.59 -18.52
C GLU A 258 -3.13 -2.25 -18.94
N GLU A 259 -3.83 -1.44 -19.77
CA GLU A 259 -3.36 -0.12 -20.17
C GLU A 259 -3.21 0.81 -18.97
N PRO A 260 -2.08 1.51 -18.79
CA PRO A 260 -1.89 2.41 -17.65
C PRO A 260 -2.86 3.61 -17.64
N GLY A 261 -3.45 3.92 -18.80
CA GLY A 261 -4.53 4.90 -18.90
C GLY A 261 -5.85 4.42 -18.31
N ILE A 262 -6.04 3.13 -18.06
CA ILE A 262 -7.22 2.55 -17.44
C ILE A 262 -6.92 2.31 -15.97
N TRP A 263 -7.58 3.06 -15.09
CA TRP A 263 -7.31 2.98 -13.67
C TRP A 263 -7.86 1.70 -13.08
N THR A 264 -7.08 1.09 -12.19
CA THR A 264 -7.50 -0.11 -11.48
C THR A 264 -7.47 0.11 -9.97
N PHE A 265 -8.28 -0.66 -9.24
CA PHE A 265 -8.20 -0.65 -7.79
C PHE A 265 -7.07 -1.55 -7.31
N PRO A 266 -6.31 -1.14 -6.28
CA PRO A 266 -5.33 -2.02 -5.66
C PRO A 266 -6.03 -3.23 -5.06
N ALA A 267 -5.36 -4.39 -5.12
CA ALA A 267 -5.84 -5.63 -4.51
C ALA A 267 -6.11 -5.45 -3.02
N LYS A 268 -5.24 -4.70 -2.33
CA LYS A 268 -5.41 -4.30 -0.93
C LYS A 268 -5.23 -2.78 -0.81
N CYS A 269 -6.20 -2.09 -0.21
CA CYS A 269 -6.04 -0.69 0.14
C CYS A 269 -4.91 -0.53 1.16
N CYS A 270 -4.07 0.49 0.99
CA CYS A 270 -2.92 0.74 1.85
C CYS A 270 -3.03 2.11 2.50
N PHE A 271 -2.59 2.17 3.75
CA PHE A 271 -2.73 3.34 4.57
C PHE A 271 -1.78 4.47 4.12
N TRP A 272 -2.28 5.70 3.96
CA TRP A 272 -1.47 6.91 3.88
C TRP A 272 -1.26 7.44 5.31
N VAL A 273 0.00 7.38 5.77
CA VAL A 273 0.39 7.85 7.11
C VAL A 273 0.59 9.36 7.10
N TRP A 274 -0.18 10.07 7.92
CA TRP A 274 -0.02 11.52 8.11
C TRP A 274 1.12 11.80 9.09
N MET A 275 1.83 12.89 8.84
CA MET A 275 3.00 13.31 9.63
C MET A 275 2.62 13.71 11.07
N ASP A 276 3.56 13.48 11.98
CA ASP A 276 4.01 14.48 12.96
C ASP A 276 3.23 15.82 13.06
N LYS A 277 2.38 16.11 14.05
CA LYS A 277 1.91 17.52 14.23
C LYS A 277 3.06 18.45 14.63
N SER A 278 4.14 17.90 15.19
CA SER A 278 5.39 18.58 15.51
C SER A 278 6.32 18.75 14.32
N GLN A 279 5.94 18.32 13.12
CA GLN A 279 6.77 18.52 11.93
C GLN A 279 6.46 19.82 11.22
N PHE A 280 7.53 20.51 10.86
CA PHE A 280 7.49 21.82 10.24
C PHE A 280 8.30 21.81 8.94
N ASP A 281 7.84 22.59 7.96
CA ASP A 281 8.53 22.84 6.72
C ASP A 281 9.82 23.66 6.93
N ALA A 282 10.58 23.90 5.86
CA ALA A 282 11.80 24.69 5.91
C ALA A 282 11.57 26.16 6.36
N GLN A 283 10.32 26.62 6.38
CA GLN A 283 9.91 27.94 6.85
C GLN A 283 9.39 27.92 8.29
N GLY A 284 9.44 26.76 8.98
CA GLY A 284 8.97 26.62 10.36
C GLY A 284 7.45 26.58 10.49
N ARG A 285 6.70 26.25 9.42
CA ARG A 285 5.24 26.13 9.43
C ARG A 285 4.81 24.65 9.44
N PRO A 286 3.71 24.29 10.12
CA PRO A 286 3.22 22.92 10.07
C PRO A 286 2.94 22.46 8.65
N PHE A 287 3.30 21.22 8.31
CA PHE A 287 3.02 20.66 6.98
C PHE A 287 1.51 20.58 6.71
N ALA A 288 1.05 21.28 5.67
CA ALA A 288 -0.32 21.15 5.19
C ALA A 288 -0.55 19.73 4.61
N LEU A 289 -1.77 19.20 4.75
CA LEU A 289 -2.08 17.88 4.18
C LEU A 289 -1.92 17.82 2.66
N THR A 290 -2.10 18.92 1.96
CA THR A 290 -1.83 19.02 0.52
C THR A 290 -0.35 18.86 0.18
N GLU A 291 0.55 19.36 1.03
CA GLU A 291 1.99 19.16 0.87
C GLU A 291 2.40 17.73 1.21
N GLN A 292 1.87 17.18 2.31
CA GLN A 292 2.06 15.78 2.67
C GLN A 292 1.56 14.83 1.56
N LEU A 293 0.44 15.17 0.91
CA LEU A 293 -0.10 14.42 -0.22
C LEU A 293 0.91 14.39 -1.39
N ARG A 294 1.48 15.54 -1.77
CA ARG A 294 2.49 15.60 -2.84
C ARG A 294 3.73 14.76 -2.52
N ILE A 295 4.13 14.72 -1.25
CA ILE A 295 5.26 13.91 -0.80
C ILE A 295 4.93 12.42 -0.94
N VAL A 296 3.78 11.96 -0.44
CA VAL A 296 3.42 10.53 -0.54
C VAL A 296 3.18 10.10 -1.99
N ASP A 297 2.59 10.94 -2.83
CA ASP A 297 2.35 10.64 -4.24
C ASP A 297 3.64 10.50 -5.05
N LYS A 298 4.70 11.19 -4.63
CA LYS A 298 6.04 11.06 -5.23
C LYS A 298 6.76 9.81 -4.73
N LEU A 299 6.64 9.50 -3.44
CA LEU A 299 7.26 8.31 -2.84
C LEU A 299 6.56 7.01 -3.27
N GLU A 300 5.25 7.06 -3.49
CA GLU A 300 4.39 5.90 -3.74
C GLU A 300 3.49 6.17 -4.97
N PRO A 301 4.07 6.29 -6.19
CA PRO A 301 3.36 6.75 -7.38
C PRO A 301 2.19 5.87 -7.81
N ALA A 302 2.15 4.60 -7.39
CA ALA A 302 1.01 3.71 -7.65
C ALA A 302 -0.30 4.21 -6.99
N ARG A 303 -0.24 5.01 -5.92
CA ARG A 303 -1.44 5.63 -5.31
C ARG A 303 -2.20 6.54 -6.27
N VAL A 304 -1.45 7.21 -7.13
CA VAL A 304 -1.95 8.11 -8.18
C VAL A 304 -1.85 7.50 -9.57
N GLN A 305 -1.84 6.16 -9.68
CA GLN A 305 -1.83 5.46 -10.96
C GLN A 305 -0.65 5.90 -11.85
N TRP A 306 0.50 6.18 -11.23
CA TRP A 306 1.74 6.64 -11.90
C TRP A 306 1.60 7.96 -12.66
N ASN A 307 0.61 8.77 -12.30
CA ASN A 307 0.40 10.11 -12.86
C ASN A 307 1.43 11.13 -12.36
N SER A 308 2.10 10.85 -11.22
CA SER A 308 3.19 11.67 -10.68
C SER A 308 4.54 11.45 -11.37
N CYS A 309 4.66 10.49 -12.30
CA CYS A 309 5.89 10.29 -13.08
C CYS A 309 6.12 11.43 -14.08
N ASP A 310 7.34 11.98 -14.09
CA ASP A 310 7.73 13.14 -14.89
C ASP A 310 7.98 12.81 -16.37
N SER A 311 8.08 11.53 -16.72
CA SER A 311 8.36 11.05 -18.09
C SER A 311 7.69 9.72 -18.41
N ASP A 312 7.61 9.39 -19.71
CA ASP A 312 7.14 8.07 -20.17
C ASP A 312 8.05 6.95 -19.65
N ASP A 313 9.37 7.15 -19.70
CA ASP A 313 10.35 6.19 -19.20
C ASP A 313 10.16 5.84 -17.73
N GLN A 314 9.92 6.85 -16.88
CA GLN A 314 9.63 6.62 -15.47
C GLN A 314 8.33 5.81 -15.30
N ARG A 315 7.28 6.13 -16.06
CA ARG A 315 6.01 5.41 -15.98
C ARG A 315 6.17 3.95 -16.44
N VAL A 316 6.86 3.73 -17.55
CA VAL A 316 7.15 2.42 -18.12
C VAL A 316 8.02 1.57 -17.19
N ALA A 317 8.95 2.19 -16.44
CA ALA A 317 9.80 1.48 -15.49
C ALA A 317 9.01 0.77 -14.37
N HIS A 318 7.79 1.22 -14.08
CA HIS A 318 6.90 0.58 -13.11
C HIS A 318 6.09 -0.60 -13.68
N LEU A 319 6.07 -0.78 -15.00
CA LEU A 319 5.39 -1.91 -15.63
C LEU A 319 6.15 -3.22 -15.39
N SER A 320 5.39 -4.31 -15.28
CA SER A 320 5.96 -5.66 -15.18
C SER A 320 6.81 -6.00 -16.41
N SER A 321 7.73 -6.96 -16.27
CA SER A 321 8.55 -7.43 -17.40
C SER A 321 7.69 -7.94 -18.56
N SER A 322 6.53 -8.55 -18.29
CA SER A 322 5.62 -9.00 -19.34
C SER A 322 4.94 -7.84 -20.07
N LEU A 323 4.48 -6.81 -19.34
CA LEU A 323 3.84 -5.64 -19.95
C LEU A 323 4.83 -4.79 -20.76
N ARG A 324 6.07 -4.64 -20.28
CA ARG A 324 7.11 -3.91 -21.02
C ARG A 324 7.41 -4.52 -22.40
N LYS A 325 7.22 -5.84 -22.59
CA LYS A 325 7.39 -6.51 -23.89
C LYS A 325 6.24 -6.22 -24.87
N LYS A 326 5.10 -5.74 -24.37
CA LYS A 326 3.91 -5.40 -25.18
C LYS A 326 3.86 -3.91 -25.55
N LEU A 327 4.84 -3.10 -25.14
CA LEU A 327 4.82 -1.67 -25.41
C LEU A 327 4.86 -1.39 -26.91
N LEU A 328 4.03 -0.44 -27.33
CA LEU A 328 4.16 0.17 -28.64
C LEU A 328 5.53 0.85 -28.79
N PRO A 329 6.02 1.05 -30.03
CA PRO A 329 7.13 1.94 -30.30
C PRO A 329 6.89 3.32 -29.69
N GLU A 330 7.94 3.96 -29.16
CA GLU A 330 7.81 5.26 -28.47
C GLU A 330 7.12 6.32 -29.33
N SER A 331 7.38 6.32 -30.64
CA SER A 331 6.76 7.19 -31.63
C SER A 331 5.23 7.06 -31.73
N GLU A 332 4.66 5.94 -31.28
CA GLU A 332 3.23 5.65 -31.39
C GLU A 332 2.47 5.85 -30.07
N ARG A 333 3.16 5.88 -28.92
CA ARG A 333 2.56 5.98 -27.57
C ARG A 333 1.79 7.27 -27.29
N ARG A 334 1.85 8.27 -28.17
CA ARG A 334 1.08 9.53 -28.07
C ARG A 334 0.03 9.69 -29.17
N ARG A 335 -0.16 8.65 -29.98
CA ARG A 335 -1.02 8.69 -31.18
C ARG A 335 -2.46 8.34 -30.88
N TYR A 336 -2.69 7.45 -29.92
CA TYR A 336 -3.97 6.79 -29.72
C TYR A 336 -4.62 7.19 -28.40
N PRO A 337 -5.47 8.22 -28.37
CA PRO A 337 -6.12 8.65 -27.14
C PRO A 337 -7.12 7.58 -26.64
N VAL A 338 -7.10 7.30 -25.34
CA VAL A 338 -8.07 6.44 -24.63
C VAL A 338 -9.47 7.09 -24.63
N SER A 339 -9.52 8.42 -24.71
CA SER A 339 -10.72 9.19 -25.05
C SER A 339 -10.33 10.53 -25.70
N THR A 340 -10.97 10.89 -26.81
CA THR A 340 -10.85 12.22 -27.45
C THR A 340 -11.87 13.22 -26.91
N GLN A 341 -12.88 12.75 -26.19
CA GLN A 341 -13.93 13.60 -25.64
C GLN A 341 -13.71 13.72 -24.13
N ARG A 342 -13.52 14.96 -23.71
CA ARG A 342 -13.76 15.36 -22.33
C ARG A 342 -15.22 15.02 -22.00
N PRO A 343 -15.54 14.62 -20.77
CA PRO A 343 -16.67 15.26 -20.11
C PRO A 343 -16.43 16.78 -20.07
#